data_AF-A0A3M1N1M3-F1
#
_entry.id   AF-A0A3M1N1M3-F1
#
_cell.length_a   1.000
_cell.length_b   1.000
_cell.length_c   1.000
_cell.angle_alpha   90.00
_cell.angle_beta   90.00
_cell.angle_gamma   90.00
#
_symmetry.space_group_name_H-M   'P 1'
#
loop_
_entity.id
_entity.type
_entity.pdbx_description
1 polymer ?
#
loop_
_entity_poly.entity_id
_entity_poly.type
_entity_poly.pdbx_seq_one_letter_code
_entity_poly.pdbx_strand_id
1 'polypeptide(L)'
;MYSVFVCDLFHASQPDHEIEVPGFPTREVAIAYARRRLRASIEENRAATPEETREKWRIFGEDCRVVGPEGVVYLASAEAQR
;
A
#
# COMPACT_ATOMS: atom_id res chain seq x y z
N MET A 1 -10.80 8.46 13.55
CA MET A 1 -10.33 8.89 12.22
C MET A 1 -9.27 7.92 11.78
N TYR A 2 -9.17 7.66 10.48
CA TYR A 2 -8.20 6.73 9.91
C TYR A 2 -7.22 7.49 9.02
N SER A 3 -5.99 6.98 8.94
CA SER A 3 -4.95 7.43 8.02
C SER A 3 -4.47 6.24 7.17
N VAL A 4 -4.02 6.52 5.96
CA VAL A 4 -3.33 5.55 5.12
C VAL A 4 -1.87 5.95 5.02
N PHE A 5 -0.98 5.03 5.38
CA PHE A 5 0.45 5.20 5.15
C PHE A 5 0.82 4.48 3.86
N VAL A 6 1.40 5.22 2.92
CA VAL A 6 1.95 4.68 1.67
C VAL A 6 3.44 4.49 1.88
N CYS A 7 3.91 3.25 1.76
CA CYS A 7 5.30 2.88 2.00
C CYS A 7 5.95 2.51 0.67
N ASP A 8 7.06 3.17 0.33
CA ASP A 8 7.93 2.74 -0.75
C ASP A 8 8.61 1.41 -0.39
N LEU A 9 8.44 0.38 -1.22
CA LEU A 9 9.03 -0.93 -0.98
C LEU A 9 10.55 -0.95 -1.13
N PHE A 10 11.12 -0.05 -1.93
CA PHE A 10 12.57 0.10 -2.06
C PHE A 10 13.21 0.56 -0.74
N HIS A 11 12.53 1.46 -0.04
CA HIS A 11 12.98 2.05 1.21
C HIS A 11 12.19 1.53 2.43
N ALA A 12 11.58 0.34 2.34
CA ALA A 12 10.66 -0.17 3.38
C ALA A 12 11.26 -0.28 4.79
N SER A 13 12.59 -0.35 4.91
CA SER A 13 13.31 -0.35 6.20
C SER A 13 13.55 1.06 6.78
N GLN A 14 13.19 2.12 6.05
CA GLN A 14 13.42 3.51 6.40
C GLN A 14 12.08 4.20 6.73
N PRO A 15 11.80 4.49 8.00
CA PRO A 15 10.51 5.04 8.42
C PRO A 15 10.23 6.45 7.86
N ASP A 16 11.27 7.19 7.45
CA ASP A 16 11.16 8.54 6.87
C ASP A 16 10.62 8.53 5.43
N HIS A 17 10.47 7.35 4.82
CA HIS A 17 9.98 7.17 3.45
C HIS A 17 8.50 6.76 3.38
N GLU A 18 7.75 6.94 4.48
CA GLU A 18 6.30 6.77 4.50
C GLU A 18 5.59 8.09 4.24
N ILE A 19 4.58 8.06 3.37
CA ILE A 19 3.67 9.20 3.15
C ILE A 19 2.38 8.92 3.89
N GLU A 20 2.07 9.76 4.89
CA GLU A 20 0.76 9.74 5.54
C GLU A 20 -0.29 10.48 4.70
N VAL A 21 -1.41 9.81 4.46
CA VAL A 21 -2.64 10.39 3.91
C VAL A 21 -3.70 10.35 5.00
N PRO A 22 -3.92 11.45 5.73
CA PRO A 22 -4.87 11.50 6.84
C PRO A 22 -6.30 11.82 6.37
N GLY A 23 -7.25 11.82 7.31
CA GLY A 23 -8.57 12.42 7.11
C GLY A 23 -9.68 11.46 6.67
N PHE A 24 -9.45 10.14 6.73
CA PHE A 24 -10.48 9.17 6.36
C PHE A 24 -11.53 9.01 7.49
N PRO A 25 -12.83 9.17 7.18
CA PRO A 25 -13.88 9.16 8.20
C PRO A 25 -14.17 7.76 8.75
N THR A 26 -13.99 6.72 7.94
CA THR A 26 -14.22 5.32 8.35
C THR A 26 -13.10 4.40 7.84
N ARG A 27 -13.01 3.22 8.46
CA ARG A 27 -12.07 2.16 8.09
C ARG A 27 -12.25 1.74 6.64
N GLU A 28 -13.49 1.59 6.18
CA GLU A 28 -13.84 1.08 4.85
C GLU A 28 -13.37 2.03 3.75
N VAL A 29 -13.52 3.35 3.97
CA VAL A 29 -13.06 4.36 3.00
C VAL A 29 -11.53 4.35 2.90
N ALA A 30 -10.84 4.26 4.04
CA ALA A 30 -9.37 4.15 4.06
C ALA A 30 -8.87 2.86 3.38
N ILE A 31 -9.53 1.72 3.62
CA ILE A 31 -9.21 0.44 2.96
C ILE A 31 -9.44 0.54 1.45
N ALA A 32 -10.56 1.14 1.01
CA ALA A 32 -10.85 1.31 -0.41
C ALA A 32 -9.78 2.17 -1.11
N TYR A 33 -9.29 3.22 -0.44
CA TYR A 33 -8.16 4.02 -0.92
C TYR A 33 -6.89 3.18 -1.01
N ALA A 34 -6.51 2.48 0.07
CA ALA A 34 -5.31 1.64 0.12
C ALA A 34 -5.30 0.59 -1.01
N ARG A 35 -6.44 -0.10 -1.24
CA ARG A 35 -6.59 -1.06 -2.34
C ARG A 35 -6.42 -0.42 -3.71
N ARG A 36 -7.01 0.75 -3.93
CA ARG A 36 -6.90 1.47 -5.20
C ARG A 36 -5.45 1.91 -5.44
N ARG A 37 -4.76 2.39 -4.41
CA ARG A 37 -3.36 2.82 -4.47
C ARG A 37 -2.42 1.67 -4.77
N LEU A 38 -2.61 0.51 -4.12
CA LEU A 38 -1.85 -0.70 -4.40
C LEU A 38 -2.04 -1.16 -5.85
N ARG A 39 -3.28 -1.19 -6.35
CA ARG A 39 -3.57 -1.57 -7.74
C ARG A 39 -2.91 -0.63 -8.75
N ALA A 40 -2.93 0.67 -8.48
CA ALA A 40 -2.22 1.65 -9.30
C ALA A 40 -0.71 1.37 -9.31
N SER A 41 -0.11 1.12 -8.13
CA SER A 41 1.31 0.80 -8.02
C SER A 41 1.71 -0.47 -8.78
N ILE A 42 0.87 -1.52 -8.73
CA ILE A 42 1.09 -2.75 -9.49
C ILE A 42 1.02 -2.49 -11.00
N GLU A 43 0.05 -1.69 -11.46
CA GLU A 43 -0.10 -1.36 -12.88
C GLU A 43 1.06 -0.48 -13.40
N GLU A 44 1.53 0.47 -12.60
CA GLU A 44 2.71 1.29 -12.88
C GLU A 44 3.98 0.44 -13.06
N ASN A 45 4.03 -0.71 -12.40
CA ASN A 45 5.14 -1.67 -12.45
C ASN A 45 4.88 -2.87 -13.38
N ARG A 46 3.83 -2.81 -14.22
CA ARG A 46 3.43 -3.90 -15.10
C ARG A 46 4.55 -4.30 -16.07
N ALA A 47 4.77 -5.61 -16.18
CA ALA A 47 5.74 -6.23 -17.07
C ALA A 47 5.06 -7.22 -18.03
N ALA A 48 5.86 -7.91 -18.85
CA ALA A 48 5.36 -8.87 -19.83
C ALA A 48 4.65 -10.04 -19.15
N THR A 49 5.14 -10.47 -17.98
CA THR A 49 4.54 -11.56 -17.20
C THR A 49 4.08 -11.12 -15.81
N PRO A 50 3.14 -11.86 -15.18
CA PRO A 50 2.73 -11.62 -13.80
C PRO A 50 3.88 -11.75 -12.78
N GLU A 51 4.81 -12.69 -13.01
CA GLU A 51 5.97 -12.89 -12.13
C GLU A 51 6.93 -11.70 -12.21
N GLU A 52 7.30 -11.26 -13.41
CA GLU A 52 8.13 -10.05 -13.58
C GLU A 52 7.45 -8.80 -13.02
N THR A 53 6.12 -8.68 -13.14
CA THR A 53 5.36 -7.58 -12.54
C THR A 53 5.48 -7.61 -11.02
N ARG A 54 5.34 -8.78 -10.41
CA ARG A 54 5.47 -8.97 -8.96
C ARG A 54 6.89 -8.66 -8.49
N GLU A 55 7.91 -9.08 -9.23
CA GLU A 55 9.31 -8.79 -8.93
C GLU A 55 9.61 -7.29 -9.02
N LYS A 56 9.20 -6.63 -10.11
CA LYS A 56 9.36 -5.18 -10.25
C LYS A 56 8.64 -4.40 -9.17
N TRP A 57 7.38 -4.73 -8.90
CA TRP A 57 6.60 -4.07 -7.86
C TRP A 57 7.23 -4.23 -6.47
N ARG A 58 7.84 -5.38 -6.15
CA ARG A 58 8.56 -5.55 -4.88
C ARG A 58 9.80 -4.65 -4.73
N ILE A 59 10.37 -4.20 -5.86
CA ILE A 59 11.59 -3.38 -5.86
C ILE A 59 11.22 -1.90 -5.94
N PHE A 60 10.25 -1.52 -6.77
CA PHE A 60 9.97 -0.12 -7.11
C PHE A 60 8.53 0.32 -6.80
N GLY A 61 7.71 -0.60 -6.31
CA GLY A 61 6.32 -0.33 -5.99
C GLY A 61 6.12 0.18 -4.57
N GLU A 62 4.85 0.35 -4.25
CA GLU A 62 4.41 0.84 -2.96
C GLU A 62 3.36 -0.10 -2.38
N ASP A 63 3.37 -0.19 -1.06
CA ASP A 63 2.34 -0.83 -0.28
C ASP A 63 1.58 0.20 0.57
N CYS A 64 0.42 -0.19 1.07
CA CYS A 64 -0.40 0.68 1.90
C CYS A 64 -0.82 -0.04 3.17
N ARG A 65 -0.69 0.65 4.31
CA ARG A 65 -1.29 0.23 5.57
C ARG A 65 -2.31 1.25 6.06
N VAL A 66 -3.42 0.77 6.59
CA VAL A 66 -4.43 1.63 7.23
C VAL A 66 -4.20 1.61 8.72
N VAL A 67 -4.14 2.79 9.33
CA VAL A 67 -4.00 2.98 10.77
C VAL A 67 -5.25 3.69 11.29
N GLY A 68 -5.83 3.14 12.35
CA GLY A 68 -6.96 3.69 13.08
C GLY A 68 -6.67 3.83 14.57
N PRO A 69 -7.67 4.21 15.38
CA PRO A 69 -7.55 4.30 16.84
C PRO A 69 -7.01 3.03 17.52
N GLU A 70 -7.29 1.87 16.93
CA GLU A 70 -6.87 0.56 17.39
C GLU A 70 -5.48 0.10 16.87
N GLY A 71 -4.78 0.95 16.11
CA GLY A 71 -3.49 0.64 15.49
C GLY A 71 -3.61 0.26 14.01
N VAL A 72 -2.75 -0.63 13.51
CA VAL A 72 -2.78 -1.08 12.11
C VAL A 72 -3.96 -2.03 11.91
N VAL A 73 -4.90 -1.66 11.04
CA VAL A 73 -6.16 -2.42 10.82
C VAL A 73 -6.24 -3.11 9.45
N TYR A 74 -5.30 -2.80 8.56
CA TYR A 74 -5.24 -3.34 7.20
C TYR A 74 -3.84 -3.17 6.60
N LEU A 75 -3.39 -4.17 5.84
CA LEU A 75 -2.20 -4.14 5.00
C LEU A 75 -2.61 -4.61 3.60
N ALA A 76 -2.36 -3.79 2.58
CA ALA A 76 -2.86 -4.04 1.24
C ALA A 76 -2.17 -5.24 0.57
N SER A 77 -0.85 -5.35 0.72
CA SER A 77 -0.08 -6.49 0.17
C SER A 77 -0.48 -7.86 0.75
N ALA A 78 -0.96 -7.92 1.99
CA ALA A 78 -1.44 -9.17 2.59
C ALA A 78 -2.68 -9.74 1.89
N GLU A 79 -3.45 -8.88 1.23
CA GLU A 79 -4.58 -9.29 0.39
C GLU A 79 -4.13 -9.73 -1.00
N ALA A 80 -3.13 -9.06 -1.59
CA ALA A 80 -2.63 -9.35 -2.93
C ALA A 80 -1.78 -10.65 -3.03
N GLN A 81 -1.39 -11.23 -1.90
CA GLN A 81 -0.65 -12.49 -1.82
C GLN A 81 -1.54 -13.73 -1.61
N ARG A 82 -2.86 -13.54 -1.47
CA ARG A 82 -3.86 -14.63 -1.46
C ARG A 82 -4.34 -14.97 -2.86
#